data_AF-A0A8D4BUI6-F1
#
_entry.id   AF-A0A8D4BUI6-F1
#
_cell.length_a   1.000
_cell.length_b   1.000
_cell.length_c   1.000
_cell.angle_alpha   90.00
_cell.angle_beta   90.00
_cell.angle_gamma   90.00
#
_symmetry.space_group_name_H-M   'P 1'
#
loop_
_entity.id
_entity.type
_entity.pdbx_description
1 polymer ?
#
loop_
_entity_poly.entity_id
_entity_poly.type
_entity_poly.pdbx_seq_one_letter_code
_entity_poly.pdbx_strand_id
1 'polypeptide(L)'
;EGEVDDEGNPIPDKYSEVEIAMIYKNSQSTIEYSFVNNINTSDGGTHVSGLRTALTRTINDLAREASSKNEFKGEDVREGLVYVLSLKFPEPQFESQTKAKLGSSEATSIVSGVFGSKLKMYLEDHPKDCKIIIDKIAISKQAREAAKRARDLVTKKNEFSLGGLPGKLADCQSKNPEESEIFIVEGDSAGG
;
A
#
# COMPACT_ATOMS: atom_id res chain seq x y z
N GLU A 1 -5.28 -37.99 -5.49
CA GLU A 1 -3.83 -37.93 -5.76
C GLU A 1 -3.31 -36.76 -4.94
N GLY A 2 -2.32 -36.97 -4.07
CA GLY A 2 -1.79 -35.90 -3.23
C GLY A 2 -0.94 -34.96 -4.07
N GLU A 3 -1.01 -33.67 -3.79
CA GLU A 3 -0.09 -32.71 -4.41
C GLU A 3 1.34 -32.99 -3.91
N VAL A 4 2.31 -32.85 -4.81
CA VAL A 4 3.74 -33.01 -4.52
C VAL A 4 4.44 -31.68 -4.71
N ASP A 5 5.46 -31.39 -3.90
CA ASP A 5 6.27 -30.18 -4.04
C ASP A 5 7.18 -30.25 -5.27
N ASP A 6 7.92 -29.16 -5.55
CA ASP A 6 8.88 -29.07 -6.66
C ASP A 6 10.00 -30.14 -6.59
N GLU A 7 10.18 -30.78 -5.44
CA GLU A 7 11.16 -31.84 -5.18
C GLU A 7 10.54 -33.25 -5.21
N GLY A 8 9.23 -33.36 -5.47
CA GLY A 8 8.50 -34.62 -5.54
C GLY A 8 8.10 -35.20 -4.19
N ASN A 9 8.22 -34.45 -3.10
CA ASN A 9 7.76 -34.88 -1.77
C ASN A 9 6.25 -34.65 -1.63
N PRO A 10 5.52 -35.54 -0.94
CA PRO A 10 4.10 -35.36 -0.67
C PRO A 10 3.86 -34.14 0.21
N ILE A 11 3.01 -33.22 -0.26
CA ILE A 11 2.63 -32.03 0.50
C ILE A 11 1.65 -32.46 1.61
N PRO A 12 1.88 -32.04 2.87
CA PRO A 12 0.94 -32.34 3.96
C PRO A 12 -0.44 -31.72 3.71
N ASP A 13 -1.50 -32.37 4.21
CA ASP A 13 -2.90 -31.96 4.01
C ASP A 13 -3.21 -30.49 4.38
N LYS A 14 -2.39 -29.88 5.25
CA LYS A 14 -2.43 -28.46 5.56
C LYS A 14 -1.12 -27.80 5.14
N TYR A 15 -1.16 -27.05 4.05
CA TYR A 15 -0.04 -26.23 3.57
C TYR A 15 -0.51 -24.82 3.24
N SER A 16 0.43 -23.88 3.21
CA SER A 16 0.20 -22.51 2.71
C SER A 16 1.10 -22.25 1.53
N GLU A 17 0.55 -21.66 0.48
CA GLU A 17 1.27 -21.35 -0.75
C GLU A 17 1.06 -19.87 -1.07
N VAL A 18 2.15 -19.19 -1.43
CA VAL A 18 2.16 -17.75 -1.71
C VAL A 18 2.71 -17.54 -3.11
N GLU A 19 1.88 -17.03 -4.01
CA GLU A 19 2.27 -16.64 -5.35
C GLU A 19 2.11 -15.13 -5.51
N ILE A 20 3.17 -14.47 -5.97
CA ILE A 20 3.18 -13.01 -6.15
C ILE A 20 3.80 -12.69 -7.50
N ALA A 21 3.09 -11.87 -8.28
CA ALA A 21 3.63 -11.23 -9.47
C ALA A 21 3.57 -9.72 -9.28
N MET A 22 4.65 -9.01 -9.56
CA MET A 22 4.73 -7.55 -9.37
C MET A 22 5.53 -6.86 -10.46
N ILE A 23 5.17 -5.60 -10.73
CA ILE A 23 5.87 -4.72 -11.66
C ILE A 23 5.78 -3.27 -11.20
N TYR A 24 6.88 -2.53 -11.35
CA TYR A 24 6.89 -1.08 -11.17
C TYR A 24 6.62 -0.38 -12.51
N LYS A 25 5.56 0.44 -12.57
CA LYS A 25 5.22 1.28 -13.73
C LYS A 25 5.58 2.73 -13.50
N ASN A 26 5.80 3.51 -14.56
CA ASN A 26 6.07 4.96 -14.44
C ASN A 26 4.86 5.81 -14.02
N SER A 27 3.73 5.21 -13.67
CA SER A 27 2.56 5.90 -13.12
C SER A 27 2.71 6.13 -11.62
N GLN A 28 2.04 7.14 -11.07
CA GLN A 28 1.97 7.34 -9.61
C GLN A 28 0.95 6.41 -8.94
N SER A 29 -0.04 5.91 -9.69
CA SER A 29 -1.08 5.03 -9.15
C SER A 29 -0.56 3.62 -8.84
N THR A 30 -0.90 3.15 -7.64
CA THR A 30 -0.72 1.76 -7.21
C THR A 30 -1.96 0.94 -7.60
N ILE A 31 -1.75 -0.28 -8.12
CA ILE A 31 -2.83 -1.23 -8.40
C ILE A 31 -2.53 -2.54 -7.66
N GLU A 32 -3.44 -2.95 -6.79
CA GLU A 32 -3.23 -4.10 -5.92
C GLU A 32 -4.40 -5.07 -6.09
N TYR A 33 -4.09 -6.31 -6.48
CA TYR A 33 -5.05 -7.40 -6.47
C TYR A 33 -4.59 -8.44 -5.45
N SER A 34 -5.51 -8.92 -4.63
CA SER A 34 -5.21 -9.92 -3.62
C SER A 34 -6.29 -10.97 -3.54
N PHE A 35 -5.87 -12.23 -3.43
CA PHE A 35 -6.74 -13.38 -3.44
C PHE A 35 -6.34 -14.33 -2.32
N VAL A 36 -7.34 -14.93 -1.68
CA VAL A 36 -7.15 -16.01 -0.71
C VAL A 36 -8.05 -17.16 -1.14
N ASN A 37 -7.46 -18.32 -1.44
CA ASN A 37 -8.19 -19.50 -1.95
C ASN A 37 -9.13 -19.14 -3.12
N ASN A 38 -8.63 -18.40 -4.11
CA ASN A 38 -9.36 -17.88 -5.29
C ASN A 38 -10.47 -16.86 -5.00
N ILE A 39 -10.62 -16.40 -3.75
CA ILE A 39 -11.58 -15.34 -3.37
C ILE A 39 -10.86 -14.00 -3.37
N ASN A 40 -11.36 -13.03 -4.12
CA ASN A 40 -10.81 -11.67 -4.14
C ASN A 40 -11.04 -10.98 -2.79
N THR A 41 -9.96 -10.53 -2.15
CA THR A 41 -9.98 -9.71 -0.95
C THR A 41 -9.82 -8.24 -1.33
N SER A 42 -10.93 -7.57 -1.70
CA SER A 42 -10.92 -6.18 -2.16
C SER A 42 -10.37 -5.19 -1.14
N ASP A 43 -10.56 -5.48 0.15
CA ASP A 43 -10.17 -4.61 1.26
C ASP A 43 -8.79 -5.03 1.82
N GLY A 44 -8.16 -6.03 1.19
CA GLY A 44 -6.89 -6.60 1.57
C GLY A 44 -6.98 -7.48 2.81
N GLY A 45 -6.13 -7.23 3.80
CA GLY A 45 -6.07 -8.03 5.03
C GLY A 45 -4.65 -8.27 5.51
N THR A 46 -4.51 -9.31 6.34
CA THR A 46 -3.24 -9.70 6.98
C THR A 46 -2.16 -10.10 5.97
N HIS A 47 -2.50 -10.87 4.93
CA HIS A 47 -1.61 -11.26 3.82
C HIS A 47 -1.05 -10.05 3.06
N VAL A 48 -1.91 -9.08 2.71
CA VAL A 48 -1.49 -7.83 2.06
C VAL A 48 -0.60 -7.00 2.99
N SER A 49 -0.95 -6.93 4.27
CA SER A 49 -0.17 -6.20 5.27
C SER A 49 1.24 -6.80 5.45
N GLY A 50 1.34 -8.14 5.43
CA GLY A 50 2.60 -8.88 5.42
C GLY A 50 3.47 -8.51 4.21
N LEU A 51 2.90 -8.54 3.01
CA LEU A 51 3.60 -8.14 1.77
C LEU A 51 4.10 -6.70 1.84
N ARG A 52 3.23 -5.74 2.20
CA ARG A 52 3.58 -4.31 2.26
C ARG A 52 4.71 -4.04 3.26
N THR A 53 4.67 -4.73 4.40
CA THR A 53 5.69 -4.61 5.45
C THR A 53 7.03 -5.18 4.97
N ALA A 54 7.01 -6.39 4.40
CA ALA A 54 8.21 -7.02 3.87
C ALA A 54 8.83 -6.19 2.73
N LEU A 55 8.01 -5.70 1.78
CA LEU A 55 8.46 -4.84 0.69
C LEU A 55 9.20 -3.61 1.22
N THR A 56 8.58 -2.89 2.16
CA THR A 56 9.17 -1.66 2.71
C THR A 56 10.46 -1.94 3.46
N ARG A 57 10.52 -3.03 4.24
CA ARG A 57 11.72 -3.45 4.97
C ARG A 57 12.86 -3.81 4.03
N THR A 58 12.61 -4.74 3.09
CA THR A 58 13.64 -5.24 2.16
C THR A 58 14.23 -4.12 1.31
N ILE A 59 13.40 -3.20 0.80
CA ILE A 59 13.90 -2.05 0.01
C ILE A 59 14.75 -1.11 0.87
N ASN A 60 14.36 -0.81 2.11
CA ASN A 60 15.16 0.03 3.00
C ASN A 60 16.49 -0.63 3.38
N ASP A 61 16.50 -1.95 3.60
CA ASP A 61 17.72 -2.69 3.91
C ASP A 61 18.70 -2.64 2.73
N LEU A 62 18.22 -2.90 1.50
CA LEU A 62 19.04 -2.77 0.28
C LEU A 62 19.53 -1.33 0.03
N ALA A 63 18.70 -0.33 0.33
CA ALA A 63 19.10 1.07 0.21
C ALA A 63 20.21 1.45 1.19
N ARG A 64 20.17 0.92 2.43
CA ARG A 64 21.22 1.11 3.43
C ARG A 64 22.53 0.45 3.01
N GLU A 65 22.46 -0.77 2.47
CA GLU A 65 23.62 -1.49 1.93
C GLU A 65 24.27 -0.72 0.76
N ALA A 66 23.46 -0.07 -0.08
CA ALA A 66 23.92 0.82 -1.14
C ALA A 66 24.43 2.20 -0.64
N SER A 67 24.63 2.38 0.67
CA SER A 67 25.06 3.63 1.32
C SER A 67 24.12 4.83 1.08
N SER A 68 22.86 4.56 0.77
CA SER A 68 21.83 5.59 0.68
C SER A 68 21.42 6.02 2.09
N LYS A 69 21.44 7.33 2.36
CA LYS A 69 20.86 7.89 3.59
C LYS A 69 19.33 8.00 3.53
N ASN A 70 18.73 7.50 2.45
CA ASN A 70 17.29 7.57 2.27
C ASN A 70 16.60 6.49 3.09
N GLU A 71 15.78 6.93 4.03
CA GLU A 71 14.72 6.11 4.60
C GLU A 71 13.42 6.37 3.85
N PHE A 72 12.81 5.31 3.33
CA PHE A 72 11.59 5.33 2.53
C PHE A 72 10.39 4.89 3.37
N LYS A 73 9.27 5.60 3.22
CA LYS A 73 8.00 5.19 3.80
C LYS A 73 7.31 4.18 2.88
N GLY A 74 6.38 3.41 3.45
CA GLY A 74 5.61 2.44 2.65
C GLY A 74 4.81 3.07 1.51
N GLU A 75 4.39 4.34 1.64
CA GLU A 75 3.76 5.09 0.54
C GLU A 75 4.75 5.37 -0.60
N ASP A 76 6.00 5.71 -0.30
CA ASP A 76 7.06 5.95 -1.29
C ASP A 76 7.38 4.66 -2.06
N VAL A 77 7.46 3.54 -1.35
CA VAL A 77 7.85 2.24 -1.94
C VAL A 77 6.75 1.65 -2.83
N ARG A 78 5.47 1.95 -2.57
CA ARG A 78 4.33 1.42 -3.33
C ARG A 78 3.93 2.29 -4.52
N GLU A 79 4.52 3.48 -4.67
CA GLU A 79 4.18 4.38 -5.76
C GLU A 79 4.48 3.74 -7.13
N GLY A 80 3.44 3.66 -7.97
CA GLY A 80 3.54 3.01 -9.28
C GLY A 80 3.72 1.50 -9.24
N LEU A 81 3.51 0.85 -8.09
CA LEU A 81 3.54 -0.60 -7.98
C LEU A 81 2.23 -1.21 -8.50
N VAL A 82 2.34 -2.25 -9.32
CA VAL A 82 1.24 -3.13 -9.66
C VAL A 82 1.60 -4.53 -9.20
N TYR A 83 0.73 -5.16 -8.42
CA TYR A 83 0.95 -6.55 -8.04
C TYR A 83 -0.35 -7.34 -7.94
N VAL A 84 -0.19 -8.66 -8.09
CA VAL A 84 -1.20 -9.66 -7.79
C VAL A 84 -0.62 -10.60 -6.74
N LEU A 85 -1.35 -10.79 -5.64
CA LEU A 85 -1.03 -11.72 -4.57
C LEU A 85 -2.10 -12.81 -4.53
N SER A 86 -1.69 -14.07 -4.67
CA SER A 86 -2.53 -15.24 -4.44
C SER A 86 -2.00 -16.02 -3.25
N LEU A 87 -2.85 -16.24 -2.26
CA LEU A 87 -2.54 -17.02 -1.08
C LEU A 87 -3.46 -18.24 -1.05
N LYS A 88 -2.89 -19.46 -1.09
CA LYS A 88 -3.59 -20.63 -0.60
C LYS A 88 -3.30 -20.77 0.89
N PHE A 89 -4.33 -20.84 1.72
CA PHE A 89 -4.19 -20.86 3.17
C PHE A 89 -5.21 -21.81 3.80
N PRO A 90 -4.78 -22.67 4.75
CA PRO A 90 -5.67 -23.58 5.43
C PRO A 90 -6.52 -22.79 6.44
N GLU A 91 -7.83 -23.07 6.47
CA GLU A 91 -8.75 -22.50 7.47
C GLU A 91 -8.71 -20.95 7.55
N PRO A 92 -8.91 -20.22 6.42
CA PRO A 92 -8.86 -18.77 6.41
C PRO A 92 -10.02 -18.16 7.23
N GLN A 93 -9.69 -17.16 8.05
CA GLN A 93 -10.66 -16.39 8.82
C GLN A 93 -10.80 -15.00 8.20
N PHE A 94 -12.03 -14.61 7.87
CA PHE A 94 -12.34 -13.31 7.29
C PHE A 94 -13.08 -12.43 8.31
N GLU A 95 -12.87 -11.12 8.24
CA GLU A 95 -13.54 -10.17 9.15
C GLU A 95 -15.04 -10.01 8.85
N SER A 96 -15.47 -10.32 7.62
CA SER A 96 -16.84 -10.13 7.16
C SER A 96 -17.33 -11.29 6.30
N GLN A 97 -18.65 -11.40 6.18
CA GLN A 97 -19.31 -12.38 5.30
C GLN A 97 -18.97 -12.18 3.83
N THR A 98 -18.73 -10.93 3.40
CA THR A 98 -18.31 -10.64 2.02
C THR A 98 -16.91 -11.15 1.71
N LYS A 99 -16.18 -11.65 2.72
CA LYS A 99 -14.80 -12.16 2.61
C LYS A 99 -13.85 -11.15 1.97
N ALA A 100 -14.17 -9.86 2.11
CA ALA A 100 -13.41 -8.77 1.51
C ALA A 100 -12.05 -8.57 2.20
N LYS A 101 -11.93 -8.98 3.47
CA LYS A 101 -10.73 -8.78 4.28
C LYS A 101 -10.33 -10.02 5.06
N LEU A 102 -9.08 -10.45 4.88
CA LEU A 102 -8.50 -11.56 5.65
C LEU A 102 -8.06 -11.09 7.05
N GLY A 103 -8.47 -11.82 8.08
CA GLY A 103 -8.16 -11.58 9.49
C GLY A 103 -7.20 -12.59 10.12
N SER A 104 -6.86 -13.70 9.45
CA SER A 104 -5.89 -14.70 9.96
C SER A 104 -4.51 -14.09 10.17
N SER A 105 -4.09 -13.96 11.42
CA SER A 105 -2.85 -13.25 11.79
C SER A 105 -1.60 -13.92 11.23
N GLU A 106 -1.62 -15.25 11.12
CA GLU A 106 -0.55 -16.13 10.64
C GLU A 106 -0.19 -15.83 9.18
N ALA A 107 -1.17 -15.40 8.37
CA ALA A 107 -0.93 -15.06 6.97
C ALA A 107 0.06 -13.89 6.82
N THR A 108 0.16 -13.01 7.83
CA THR A 108 1.12 -11.89 7.83
C THR A 108 2.56 -12.40 7.82
N SER A 109 2.90 -13.30 8.74
CA SER A 109 4.27 -13.81 8.90
C SER A 109 4.66 -14.72 7.74
N ILE A 110 3.74 -15.55 7.26
CA ILE A 110 3.96 -16.44 6.11
C ILE A 110 4.30 -15.62 4.86
N VAL A 111 3.43 -14.68 4.49
CA VAL A 111 3.65 -13.86 3.28
C VAL A 111 4.88 -12.97 3.43
N SER A 112 5.08 -12.35 4.60
CA SER A 112 6.22 -11.49 4.86
C SER A 112 7.57 -12.23 4.77
N GLY A 113 7.62 -13.46 5.28
CA GLY A 113 8.81 -14.32 5.22
C GLY A 113 9.13 -14.74 3.79
N VAL A 114 8.17 -15.36 3.10
CA VAL A 114 8.37 -15.88 1.74
C VAL A 114 8.73 -14.74 0.78
N PHE A 115 7.93 -13.66 0.77
CA PHE A 115 8.15 -12.54 -0.12
C PHE A 115 9.45 -11.80 0.20
N GLY A 116 9.72 -11.52 1.48
CA GLY A 116 10.90 -10.78 1.90
C GLY A 116 12.20 -11.47 1.47
N SER A 117 12.30 -12.78 1.68
CA SER A 117 13.47 -13.58 1.28
C SER A 117 13.64 -13.65 -0.25
N LYS A 118 12.57 -13.94 -1.00
CA LYS A 118 12.64 -14.06 -2.46
C LYS A 118 12.91 -12.71 -3.13
N LEU A 119 12.31 -11.63 -2.65
CA LEU A 119 12.55 -10.28 -3.16
C LEU A 119 14.01 -9.85 -2.91
N LYS A 120 14.54 -10.10 -1.70
CA LYS A 120 15.92 -9.77 -1.36
C LYS A 120 16.88 -10.50 -2.32
N MET A 121 16.72 -11.82 -2.44
CA MET A 121 17.52 -12.66 -3.34
C MET A 121 17.46 -12.15 -4.79
N TYR A 122 16.26 -11.87 -5.31
CA TYR A 122 16.11 -11.36 -6.68
C TYR A 122 16.86 -10.04 -6.90
N LEU A 123 16.75 -9.08 -5.97
CA LEU A 123 17.38 -7.76 -6.11
C LEU A 123 18.89 -7.78 -5.89
N GLU A 124 19.40 -8.71 -5.07
CA GLU A 124 20.84 -8.96 -4.93
C GLU A 124 21.43 -9.54 -6.22
N ASP A 125 20.73 -10.47 -6.87
CA ASP A 125 21.14 -11.06 -8.15
C ASP A 125 21.02 -10.07 -9.33
N HIS A 126 20.15 -9.06 -9.22
CA HIS A 126 19.88 -8.06 -10.26
C HIS A 126 20.18 -6.62 -9.79
N PRO A 127 21.47 -6.26 -9.59
CA PRO A 127 21.84 -4.96 -9.03
C PRO A 127 21.44 -3.76 -9.91
N LYS A 128 21.34 -3.96 -11.23
CA LYS A 128 20.86 -2.91 -12.16
C LYS A 128 19.39 -2.56 -11.90
N ASP A 129 18.55 -3.59 -11.78
CA ASP A 129 17.12 -3.42 -11.53
C ASP A 129 16.89 -2.85 -10.13
N CYS A 130 17.63 -3.35 -9.14
CA CYS A 130 17.61 -2.83 -7.77
C CYS A 130 17.88 -1.32 -7.73
N LYS A 131 18.95 -0.86 -8.42
CA LYS A 131 19.27 0.56 -8.51
C LYS A 131 18.14 1.37 -9.16
N ILE A 132 17.60 0.91 -10.29
CA ILE A 132 16.49 1.60 -10.99
C ILE A 132 15.28 1.75 -10.07
N ILE A 133 14.93 0.69 -9.33
CA ILE A 133 13.80 0.70 -8.39
C ILE A 133 14.07 1.69 -7.24
N ILE A 134 15.25 1.67 -6.63
CA ILE A 134 15.61 2.58 -5.52
C ILE A 134 15.61 4.05 -5.99
N ASP A 135 16.17 4.34 -7.16
CA ASP A 135 16.22 5.69 -7.72
C ASP A 135 14.80 6.22 -7.99
N LYS A 136 13.91 5.37 -8.52
CA LYS A 136 12.51 5.72 -8.70
C LYS A 136 11.82 6.05 -7.36
N ILE A 137 11.99 5.20 -6.35
CA ILE A 137 11.40 5.41 -5.03
C ILE A 137 11.96 6.69 -4.38
N ALA A 138 13.23 7.03 -4.64
CA ALA A 138 13.82 8.28 -4.18
C ALA A 138 13.15 9.52 -4.79
N ILE A 139 12.74 9.47 -6.06
CA ILE A 139 11.96 10.54 -6.68
C ILE A 139 10.60 10.68 -6.00
N SER A 140 9.89 9.58 -5.75
CA SER A 140 8.60 9.58 -5.03
C SER A 140 8.73 10.18 -3.62
N LYS A 141 9.78 9.81 -2.88
CA LYS A 141 10.09 10.40 -1.58
C LYS A 141 10.29 11.92 -1.66
N GLN A 142 11.07 12.39 -2.64
CA GLN A 142 11.31 13.83 -2.83
C GLN A 142 10.01 14.58 -3.14
N ALA A 143 9.15 14.01 -4.00
CA ALA A 143 7.84 14.57 -4.32
C ALA A 143 6.96 14.69 -3.07
N ARG A 144 6.90 13.64 -2.25
CA ARG A 144 6.16 13.66 -0.97
C ARG A 144 6.69 14.72 -0.01
N GLU A 145 8.00 14.82 0.17
CA GLU A 145 8.61 15.82 1.04
C GLU A 145 8.35 17.25 0.56
N ALA A 146 8.43 17.48 -0.75
CA ALA A 146 8.10 18.77 -1.35
C ALA A 146 6.61 19.13 -1.12
N ALA A 147 5.70 18.20 -1.36
CA ALA A 147 4.26 18.39 -1.10
C ALA A 147 3.96 18.62 0.39
N LYS A 148 4.67 17.95 1.29
CA LYS A 148 4.55 18.18 2.74
C LYS A 148 5.03 19.59 3.11
N ARG A 149 6.22 20.00 2.65
CA ARG A 149 6.74 21.35 2.90
C ARG A 149 5.81 22.43 2.37
N ALA A 150 5.23 22.24 1.18
CA ALA A 150 4.27 23.17 0.60
C ALA A 150 3.00 23.30 1.47
N ARG A 151 2.43 22.17 1.92
CA ARG A 151 1.28 22.17 2.84
C ARG A 151 1.61 22.84 4.17
N ASP A 152 2.73 22.50 4.79
CA ASP A 152 3.15 23.08 6.07
C ASP A 152 3.34 24.61 5.96
N LEU A 153 3.87 25.11 4.83
CA LEU A 153 3.99 26.54 4.56
C LEU A 153 2.62 27.24 4.43
N VAL A 154 1.65 26.58 3.79
CA VAL A 154 0.28 27.11 3.67
C VAL A 154 -0.43 27.08 5.03
N THR A 155 -0.32 25.99 5.79
CA THR A 155 -0.94 25.88 7.12
C THR A 155 -0.35 26.90 8.10
N LYS A 156 0.97 27.11 8.11
CA LYS A 156 1.61 28.18 8.91
C LYS A 156 1.18 29.58 8.51
N LYS A 157 0.95 29.83 7.21
CA LYS A 157 0.36 31.10 6.76
C LYS A 157 -1.10 31.22 7.21
N ASN A 158 -1.83 30.11 7.25
CA ASN A 158 -3.24 30.09 7.63
C ASN A 158 -3.49 30.25 9.13
N GLU A 159 -2.50 29.98 10.00
CA GLU A 159 -2.60 30.31 11.45
C GLU A 159 -2.84 31.81 11.69
N PHE A 160 -2.46 32.67 10.73
CA PHE A 160 -2.71 34.11 10.76
C PHE A 160 -3.86 34.57 9.83
N SER A 161 -4.53 33.66 9.11
CA SER A 161 -5.67 33.98 8.24
C SER A 161 -6.98 33.52 8.88
N LEU A 162 -7.97 34.40 8.98
CA LEU A 162 -9.34 34.07 9.41
C LEU A 162 -9.83 32.80 8.68
N GLY A 163 -10.12 31.75 9.46
CA GLY A 163 -10.55 30.45 8.96
C GLY A 163 -11.82 30.53 8.11
N GLY A 164 -11.85 29.76 7.03
CA GLY A 164 -12.96 29.66 6.08
C GLY A 164 -12.51 29.79 4.63
N LEU A 165 -13.42 29.55 3.69
CA LEU A 165 -13.32 29.97 2.29
C LEU A 165 -14.10 31.30 2.15
N PRO A 166 -13.56 32.45 2.61
CA PRO A 166 -14.30 33.70 2.70
C PRO A 166 -14.84 34.12 1.32
N GLY A 167 -16.15 34.33 1.23
CA GLY A 167 -16.84 34.69 -0.01
C GLY A 167 -17.10 33.53 -0.97
N LYS A 168 -16.77 32.28 -0.61
CA LYS A 168 -17.09 31.08 -1.41
C LYS A 168 -17.83 30.00 -0.63
N LEU A 169 -17.52 29.82 0.66
CA LEU A 169 -18.33 28.99 1.54
C LEU A 169 -19.34 29.87 2.28
N ALA A 170 -20.61 29.54 2.13
CA ALA A 170 -21.68 30.05 2.99
C ALA A 170 -21.86 29.07 4.15
N ASP A 171 -21.39 29.44 5.33
CA ASP A 171 -21.50 28.59 6.52
C ASP A 171 -22.95 28.49 7.01
N CYS A 172 -23.34 27.29 7.43
CA CYS A 172 -24.63 27.08 8.10
C CYS A 172 -24.57 27.54 9.57
N GLN A 173 -25.73 27.79 10.18
CA GLN A 173 -25.79 28.26 11.58
C GLN A 173 -25.40 27.18 12.59
N SER A 174 -25.65 25.89 12.26
CA SER A 174 -25.31 24.78 13.15
C SER A 174 -23.81 24.51 13.11
N LYS A 175 -23.25 24.15 14.27
CA LYS A 175 -21.88 23.63 14.38
C LYS A 175 -21.87 22.11 14.60
N ASN A 176 -23.04 21.48 14.67
CA ASN A 176 -23.15 20.04 14.83
C ASN A 176 -23.01 19.34 13.46
N PRO A 177 -21.94 18.55 13.21
CA PRO A 177 -21.76 17.86 11.94
C PRO A 177 -22.88 16.87 11.62
N GLU A 178 -23.59 16.34 12.63
CA GLU A 178 -24.67 15.37 12.42
C GLU A 178 -25.94 15.99 11.82
N GLU A 179 -26.12 17.31 11.98
CA GLU A 179 -27.28 18.07 11.48
C GLU A 179 -26.91 19.00 10.32
N SER A 180 -25.62 19.08 9.98
CA SER A 180 -25.09 19.98 8.96
C SER A 180 -24.94 19.25 7.63
N GLU A 181 -25.37 19.89 6.55
CA GLU A 181 -25.25 19.37 5.19
C GLU A 181 -24.35 20.28 4.35
N ILE A 182 -23.57 19.67 3.45
CA ILE A 182 -22.69 20.38 2.51
C ILE A 182 -23.26 20.23 1.10
N PHE A 183 -23.57 21.36 0.47
CA PHE A 183 -24.00 21.41 -0.93
C PHE A 183 -22.83 21.86 -1.80
N ILE A 184 -22.52 21.07 -2.84
CA ILE A 184 -21.50 21.41 -3.83
C ILE A 184 -22.23 21.83 -5.11
N VAL A 185 -22.13 23.10 -5.48
CA VAL A 185 -22.84 23.70 -6.61
C VAL A 185 -21.87 24.24 -7.66
N GLU A 186 -22.28 24.22 -8.93
CA GLU A 186 -21.48 24.76 -10.03
C GLU A 186 -21.63 26.30 -10.08
N GLY A 187 -20.70 27.00 -9.43
CA GLY A 187 -20.56 28.46 -9.52
C GLY A 187 -21.62 29.27 -8.77
N ASP A 188 -21.46 30.59 -8.82
CA ASP A 188 -22.25 31.53 -8.01
C ASP A 188 -23.72 31.61 -8.48
N SER A 189 -24.04 31.17 -9.71
CA SER A 189 -25.41 31.16 -10.25
C SER A 189 -26.31 30.08 -9.64
N ALA A 190 -25.74 28.96 -9.19
CA ALA A 190 -26.47 27.86 -8.56
C ALA A 190 -26.40 27.91 -7.03
N GLY A 191 -25.49 28.71 -6.46
CA GLY A 191 -25.30 28.88 -5.01
C GLY A 191 -25.92 30.14 -4.40
N GLY A 192 -26.47 31.04 -5.22
CA GLY A 192 -27.18 32.24 -4.78
C GLY A 192 -28.56 31.96 -4.22
#